data_AF-A0A368F0H3-F1
#
_entry.id   AF-A0A368F0H3-F1
#
_cell.length_a   1.000
_cell.length_b   1.000
_cell.length_c   1.000
_cell.angle_alpha   90.00
_cell.angle_beta   90.00
_cell.angle_gamma   90.00
#
_symmetry.space_group_name_H-M   'P 1'
#
loop_
_entity.id
_entity.type
_entity.pdbx_description
1 polymer ?
#
loop_
_entity_poly.entity_id
_entity_poly.type
_entity_poly.pdbx_seq_one_letter_code
_entity_poly.pdbx_strand_id
1 'polypeptide(L)'
;MANTNELYEAARPTLAKVVNIGGIGMEVKDSKPLPKQIEDIVNAGDITVLFSFGSVVAAHRMPLEMKKTFLEAFRRFPEYQFLWKYEKDDIKGE
;
A
#
# COMPACT_ATOMS: atom_id res chain seq x y z
N MET A 1 -9.47 -15.88 19.30
CA MET A 1 -9.29 -16.03 17.84
C MET A 1 -8.37 -14.91 17.37
N ALA A 2 -7.48 -15.18 16.43
CA ALA A 2 -6.57 -14.20 15.87
C ALA A 2 -6.63 -14.24 14.33
N ASN A 3 -6.70 -13.08 13.69
CA ASN A 3 -6.67 -12.98 12.22
C ASN A 3 -5.24 -13.11 11.71
N THR A 4 -4.72 -14.33 11.76
CA THR A 4 -3.34 -14.65 11.39
C THR A 4 -3.23 -16.11 10.96
N ASN A 5 -2.11 -16.47 10.34
CA ASN A 5 -1.81 -17.83 9.92
C ASN A 5 -0.49 -18.30 10.55
N GLU A 6 -0.53 -19.47 11.17
CA GLU A 6 0.61 -20.06 11.90
C GLU A 6 1.87 -20.23 11.04
N LEU A 7 1.71 -20.47 9.74
CA LEU A 7 2.85 -20.65 8.83
C LEU A 7 3.63 -19.36 8.58
N TYR A 8 2.99 -18.19 8.73
CA TYR A 8 3.60 -16.89 8.49
C TYR A 8 3.99 -16.14 9.76
N GLU A 9 3.47 -16.58 10.92
CA GLU A 9 3.73 -15.94 12.20
C GLU A 9 5.08 -16.35 12.79
N ALA A 10 5.74 -15.38 13.43
CA ALA A 10 6.89 -15.67 14.25
C ALA A 10 6.47 -16.50 15.47
N ALA A 11 7.34 -17.43 15.88
CA ALA A 11 7.12 -18.24 17.06
C ALA A 11 6.97 -17.33 18.30
N ARG A 12 5.80 -17.40 18.94
CA ARG A 12 5.50 -16.68 20.18
C ARG A 12 4.66 -17.55 21.10
N PRO A 13 4.72 -17.35 22.43
CA PRO A 13 3.80 -18.00 23.34
C PRO A 13 2.35 -17.67 22.98
N THR A 14 1.51 -18.69 22.86
CA THR A 14 0.07 -18.58 22.60
C THR A 14 -0.69 -19.45 23.61
N LEU A 15 -1.93 -19.07 23.92
CA LEU A 15 -2.81 -19.86 24.78
C LEU A 15 -3.49 -20.95 23.94
N ALA A 16 -3.70 -22.14 24.50
CA ALA A 16 -4.37 -23.25 23.80
C ALA A 16 -5.80 -22.93 23.29
N LYS A 17 -6.42 -21.87 23.81
CA LYS A 17 -7.75 -21.39 23.38
C LYS A 17 -7.69 -20.40 22.21
N VAL A 18 -6.50 -19.99 21.77
CA VAL A 18 -6.34 -19.10 20.61
C VAL A 18 -6.32 -19.95 19.35
N VAL A 19 -7.35 -19.80 18.53
CA VAL A 19 -7.41 -20.35 17.18
C VAL A 19 -7.01 -19.26 16.18
N ASN A 20 -6.05 -19.58 15.32
CA ASN A 20 -5.59 -18.73 14.24
C ASN A 20 -6.49 -18.92 13.01
N ILE A 21 -7.15 -17.85 12.58
CA ILE A 21 -8.08 -17.84 11.45
C ILE A 21 -7.66 -16.68 10.55
N GLY A 22 -6.69 -16.93 9.67
CA GLY A 22 -6.12 -15.91 8.78
C GLY A 22 -7.04 -15.59 7.59
N GLY A 23 -6.78 -14.44 6.96
CA GLY A 23 -7.48 -14.03 5.74
C GLY A 23 -8.90 -13.49 5.98
N ILE A 24 -9.24 -13.17 7.23
CA ILE A 24 -10.51 -12.48 7.53
C ILE A 24 -10.35 -11.04 7.05
N GLY A 25 -11.14 -10.64 6.05
CA GLY A 25 -11.03 -9.31 5.44
C GLY A 25 -11.92 -9.18 4.22
N MET A 26 -11.58 -8.23 3.34
CA MET A 26 -12.27 -8.05 2.05
C MET A 26 -12.01 -9.24 1.13
N GLU A 27 -13.06 -9.73 0.50
CA GLU A 27 -12.99 -10.76 -0.52
C GLU A 27 -13.08 -10.16 -1.93
N VAL A 28 -12.74 -10.96 -2.95
CA VAL A 28 -12.84 -10.54 -4.37
C VAL A 28 -14.27 -10.09 -4.70
N LYS A 29 -15.30 -10.74 -4.13
CA LYS A 29 -16.70 -10.37 -4.32
C LYS A 29 -17.06 -8.97 -3.82
N ASP A 30 -16.28 -8.43 -2.86
CA ASP A 30 -16.49 -7.11 -2.28
C ASP A 30 -15.79 -6.00 -3.09
N SER A 31 -14.99 -6.40 -4.09
CA SER A 31 -14.19 -5.47 -4.90
C SER A 31 -15.08 -4.71 -5.86
N LYS A 32 -14.95 -3.37 -5.84
CA LYS A 32 -15.61 -2.48 -6.79
C LYS A 32 -14.70 -2.21 -7.98
N PRO A 33 -15.25 -1.94 -9.18
CA PRO A 33 -14.44 -1.48 -10.31
C PRO A 33 -13.62 -0.24 -9.95
N LEU A 34 -12.43 -0.13 -10.52
CA LEU A 34 -11.59 1.05 -10.34
C LEU A 34 -12.25 2.27 -10.99
N PRO A 35 -12.06 3.47 -10.43
CA PRO A 35 -12.38 4.70 -11.14
C PRO A 35 -11.59 4.75 -12.45
N LYS A 36 -12.24 5.19 -13.53
CA LYS A 36 -11.67 5.18 -14.89
C LYS A 36 -10.26 5.79 -14.97
N GLN A 37 -10.02 6.90 -14.27
CA GLN A 37 -8.70 7.54 -14.25
C GLN A 37 -7.59 6.63 -13.68
N ILE A 38 -7.90 5.86 -12.63
CA ILE A 38 -6.93 4.93 -12.02
C ILE A 38 -6.79 3.68 -12.88
N GLU A 39 -7.90 3.19 -13.44
CA GLU A 39 -7.89 2.08 -14.39
C GLU A 39 -7.02 2.39 -15.62
N ASP A 40 -7.18 3.57 -16.22
CA ASP A 40 -6.39 4.01 -17.38
C ASP A 40 -4.90 4.09 -17.04
N ILE A 41 -4.55 4.59 -15.84
CA ILE A 41 -3.17 4.62 -15.35
C ILE A 41 -2.65 3.18 -15.20
N VAL A 42 -3.33 2.33 -14.43
CA VAL A 42 -2.89 0.94 -14.16
C VAL A 42 -2.74 0.14 -15.45
N ASN A 43 -3.64 0.32 -16.42
CA ASN A 43 -3.61 -0.39 -17.70
C ASN A 43 -2.55 0.15 -18.68
N ALA A 44 -2.04 1.36 -18.48
CA ALA A 44 -1.03 1.96 -19.34
C ALA A 44 0.39 1.42 -19.06
N GLY A 45 0.65 0.93 -17.85
CA GLY A 45 1.96 0.40 -17.46
C GLY A 45 1.98 -1.12 -17.35
N ASP A 46 3.11 -1.74 -17.70
CA ASP A 46 3.28 -3.19 -17.57
C ASP A 46 3.32 -3.64 -16.10
N ILE A 47 3.86 -2.80 -15.21
CA ILE A 47 3.95 -3.07 -13.78
C ILE A 47 3.57 -1.81 -12.99
N THR A 48 2.54 -1.92 -12.15
CA THR A 48 2.10 -0.84 -11.26
C THR A 48 2.39 -1.17 -9.79
N VAL A 49 2.92 -0.20 -9.06
CA VAL A 49 3.21 -0.27 -7.61
C VAL A 49 2.33 0.73 -6.88
N LEU A 50 1.44 0.25 -6.00
CA LEU A 50 0.71 1.09 -5.06
C LEU A 50 1.58 1.37 -3.82
N PHE A 51 1.88 2.63 -3.57
CA PHE A 51 2.62 3.06 -2.38
C PHE A 51 1.71 3.84 -1.42
N SER A 52 1.56 3.33 -0.19
CA SER A 52 0.65 3.89 0.82
C SER A 52 1.12 3.53 2.24
N PHE A 53 0.95 4.47 3.17
CA PHE A 53 1.24 4.27 4.61
C PHE A 53 -0.03 3.94 5.43
N GLY A 54 -1.15 3.67 4.77
CA GLY A 54 -2.44 3.48 5.43
C GLY A 54 -3.09 4.81 5.81
N SER A 55 -4.01 4.79 6.77
CA SER A 55 -4.80 5.96 7.20
C SER A 55 -4.16 6.74 8.35
N VAL A 56 -3.37 6.07 9.19
CA VAL A 56 -2.80 6.65 10.42
C VAL A 56 -1.65 7.60 10.12
N VAL A 57 -0.79 7.23 9.18
CA VAL A 57 0.37 8.03 8.79
C VAL A 57 0.04 8.77 7.50
N ALA A 58 -0.24 10.06 7.63
CA ALA A 58 -0.54 10.92 6.48
C ALA A 58 0.74 11.31 5.75
N ALA A 59 0.85 10.95 4.46
CA ALA A 59 2.07 11.13 3.69
C ALA A 59 2.48 12.60 3.57
N HIS A 60 1.50 13.51 3.51
CA HIS A 60 1.78 14.95 3.45
C HIS A 60 2.46 15.52 4.71
N ARG A 61 2.44 14.81 5.85
CA ARG A 61 3.13 15.23 7.07
C ARG A 61 4.61 14.85 7.10
N MET A 62 5.09 14.06 6.13
CA MET A 62 6.51 13.74 6.04
C MET A 62 7.34 15.02 5.80
N PRO A 63 8.57 15.10 6.33
CA PRO A 63 9.50 16.15 5.95
C PRO A 63 9.71 16.19 4.43
N LEU A 64 9.88 17.39 3.87
CA LEU A 64 10.03 17.57 2.42
C LEU A 64 11.18 16.74 1.84
N GLU A 65 12.31 16.66 2.55
CA GLU A 65 13.47 15.86 2.13
C GLU A 65 13.14 14.38 1.98
N MET A 66 12.30 13.83 2.86
CA MET A 66 11.87 12.43 2.77
C MET A 66 10.94 12.22 1.58
N LYS A 67 10.01 13.17 1.32
CA LYS A 67 9.14 13.13 0.14
C LYS A 67 9.97 13.14 -1.15
N LYS A 68 10.96 14.05 -1.24
CA LYS A 68 11.89 14.13 -2.38
C LYS A 68 12.69 12.85 -2.55
N THR A 69 13.21 12.29 -1.46
CA THR A 69 13.95 11.02 -1.49
C THR A 69 13.13 9.88 -2.08
N PHE A 70 11.84 9.76 -1.71
CA PHE A 70 10.95 8.77 -2.32
C PHE A 70 10.74 9.01 -3.82
N LEU A 71 10.49 10.26 -4.22
CA LEU A 71 10.34 10.62 -5.64
C LEU A 71 11.61 10.30 -6.44
N GLU A 72 12.78 10.62 -5.92
CA GLU A 72 14.07 10.27 -6.54
C GLU A 72 14.26 8.75 -6.62
N ALA A 73 13.87 8.00 -5.60
CA ALA A 73 13.92 6.55 -5.62
C ALA A 73 12.99 5.99 -6.71
N PHE A 74 11.76 6.47 -6.82
CA PHE A 74 10.81 6.05 -7.86
C PHE A 74 11.36 6.32 -9.27
N ARG A 75 12.00 7.47 -9.48
CA ARG A 75 12.62 7.83 -10.77
C ARG A 75 13.74 6.89 -11.20
N ARG A 76 14.35 6.12 -10.29
CA ARG A 76 15.38 5.12 -10.63
C ARG A 76 14.82 3.84 -11.23
N PHE A 77 13.50 3.66 -11.18
CA PHE A 77 12.78 2.48 -11.63
C PHE A 77 11.75 2.86 -12.72
N PRO A 78 12.20 3.36 -13.89
CA PRO A 78 11.32 3.89 -14.93
C PRO A 78 10.39 2.84 -15.56
N GLU A 79 10.68 1.55 -15.39
CA GLU A 79 9.85 0.43 -15.84
C GLU A 79 8.63 0.17 -14.93
N TYR A 80 8.60 0.79 -13.74
CA TYR A 80 7.50 0.68 -12.79
C TYR A 80 6.69 1.98 -12.74
N GLN A 81 5.37 1.83 -12.69
CA GLN A 81 4.46 2.93 -12.47
C GLN A 81 4.08 3.03 -11.00
N PHE A 82 4.52 4.08 -10.31
CA PHE A 82 4.23 4.29 -8.89
C PHE A 82 2.94 5.11 -8.71
N LEU A 83 1.94 4.51 -8.07
CA LEU A 83 0.75 5.20 -7.59
C LEU A 83 0.92 5.50 -6.10
N TRP A 84 1.29 6.73 -5.75
CA TRP A 84 1.45 7.13 -4.36
C TRP A 84 0.16 7.74 -3.81
N LYS A 85 -0.45 7.07 -2.81
CA LYS A 85 -1.53 7.67 -2.03
C LYS A 85 -0.99 8.87 -1.24
N TYR A 86 -1.46 10.06 -1.60
CA TYR A 86 -1.01 11.32 -1.02
C TYR A 86 -2.21 12.27 -0.80
N GLU A 87 -2.27 12.96 0.33
CA GLU A 87 -3.50 13.64 0.77
C GLU A 87 -3.58 15.15 0.49
N LYS A 88 -2.51 15.79 -0.02
CA LYS A 88 -2.46 17.24 -0.25
C LYS A 88 -1.73 17.61 -1.53
N ASP A 89 -1.92 18.83 -2.02
CA ASP A 89 -1.20 19.37 -3.18
C ASP A 89 -0.04 20.29 -2.74
N ASP A 90 0.89 19.76 -1.94
CA ASP A 90 2.05 20.51 -1.40
C ASP A 90 3.40 20.08 -1.98
N ILE A 91 3.40 19.07 -2.86
CA ILE A 91 4.57 18.70 -3.67
C ILE A 91 4.49 19.49 -4.97
N LYS A 92 5.31 20.53 -5.12
CA LYS A 92 5.47 21.24 -6.39
C LYS A 92 6.43 20.45 -7.26
N GLY A 93 6.00 20.09 -8.48
CA GLY A 93 6.89 19.54 -9.49
C GLY A 93 7.85 20.62 -9.95
N GLU A 94 9.15 20.36 -9.80
CA GLU A 94 10.22 21.09 -10.50
C GLU A 94 10.60 20.33 -11.78
#